data_AF-A0A1E5IJE5-F1
#
_entry.id   AF-A0A1E5IJE5-F1
#
_cell.length_a   1.000
_cell.length_b   1.000
_cell.length_c   1.000
_cell.angle_alpha   90.00
_cell.angle_beta   90.00
_cell.angle_gamma   90.00
#
_symmetry.space_group_name_H-M   'P 1'
#
loop_
_entity.id
_entity.type
_entity.pdbx_description
1 polymer ?
#
loop_
_entity_poly.entity_id
_entity_poly.type
_entity_poly.pdbx_seq_one_letter_code
_entity_poly.pdbx_strand_id
1 'polypeptide(L)' 'MSDNKDMLLAFVLGGLIGAALGVLYAPKSGRETRSNIKKFGEEIVDTVSNLSDDFKENESQFYKKSKIG' A
#
# COMPACT_ATOMS: atom_id res chain seq x y z
N MET A 1 15.40 -24.89 0.36
CA MET A 1 14.26 -23.96 0.39
C MET A 1 14.78 -22.53 0.56
N SER A 2 15.14 -21.89 -0.55
CA SER A 2 15.48 -20.45 -0.61
C SER A 2 14.43 -19.66 -1.42
N ASP A 3 13.36 -20.34 -1.84
CA ASP A 3 12.48 -19.95 -2.95
C ASP A 3 11.74 -18.62 -2.69
N ASN A 4 11.45 -18.31 -1.43
CA ASN A 4 10.80 -17.05 -1.06
C ASN A 4 11.72 -15.83 -1.18
N LYS A 5 13.01 -15.98 -0.89
CA LYS A 5 13.98 -14.88 -1.02
C LYS A 5 14.24 -14.58 -2.49
N ASP A 6 14.37 -15.63 -3.30
CA ASP A 6 14.59 -15.50 -4.73
C ASP A 6 13.35 -14.91 -5.44
N MET A 7 12.14 -15.29 -5.01
CA MET A 7 10.90 -14.70 -5.49
C MET A 7 10.77 -13.21 -5.12
N LEU A 8 11.09 -12.84 -3.87
CA LEU A 8 11.07 -11.43 -3.44
C LEU A 8 12.14 -10.61 -4.19
N LEU A 9 13.32 -11.17 -4.40
CA LEU A 9 14.39 -10.52 -5.15
C LEU A 9 13.97 -10.28 -6.61
N ALA A 10 13.38 -11.30 -7.26
CA ALA A 10 12.85 -11.19 -8.62
C ALA A 10 11.71 -10.18 -8.72
N PHE A 11 10.81 -10.12 -7.73
CA PHE A 11 9.75 -9.13 -7.68
C PHE A 11 10.29 -7.71 -7.55
N VAL A 12 11.26 -7.47 -6.67
CA VAL A 12 11.88 -6.15 -6.50
C VAL A 12 12.63 -5.74 -7.77
N LEU A 13 13.43 -6.63 -8.36
CA LEU A 13 14.15 -6.34 -9.61
C LEU A 13 13.18 -6.05 -10.76
N GLY A 14 12.16 -6.90 -10.93
CA GLY A 14 11.13 -6.72 -11.95
C GLY A 14 10.33 -5.43 -11.75
N GLY A 15 9.99 -5.10 -10.50
CA GLY A 15 9.31 -3.87 -10.13
C GLY A 15 10.14 -2.62 -10.42
N LEU A 16 11.45 -2.64 -10.13
CA LEU A 16 12.34 -1.52 -10.45
C LEU A 16 12.46 -1.29 -11.96
N ILE A 17 12.66 -2.35 -12.74
CA ILE A 17 12.75 -2.27 -14.21
C ILE A 17 11.42 -1.80 -14.78
N GLY A 18 10.30 -2.36 -14.32
CA GLY A 18 8.96 -1.96 -14.74
C GLY A 18 8.63 -0.51 -14.38
N ALA A 19 9.02 -0.04 -13.19
CA ALA A 19 8.84 1.34 -12.77
C ALA A 19 9.73 2.31 -13.58
N ALA A 20 10.98 1.94 -13.85
CA ALA A 20 11.88 2.76 -14.67
C ALA A 20 11.33 2.91 -16.10
N LEU A 21 10.87 1.82 -16.71
CA LEU A 21 10.22 1.85 -18.01
C LEU A 21 8.90 2.62 -17.95
N GLY A 22 8.08 2.41 -16.91
CA GLY A 22 6.81 3.12 -16.72
C GLY A 22 7.00 4.63 -16.58
N VAL A 23 8.03 5.09 -15.86
CA VAL A 23 8.38 6.52 -15.74
C VAL A 23 8.90 7.06 -17.07
N LEU A 24 9.69 6.29 -17.81
CA LEU A 24 10.24 6.71 -19.10
C LEU A 24 9.19 6.73 -20.22
N TYR A 25 8.17 5.87 -20.12
CA TYR A 25 7.12 5.71 -21.13
C TYR A 25 5.85 6.52 -20.81
N ALA A 26 5.58 6.83 -19.54
CA ALA A 26 4.41 7.62 -19.16
C ALA A 26 4.65 9.13 -19.45
N PRO A 27 3.78 9.79 -20.23
CA PRO A 27 3.91 11.21 -20.56
C PRO A 27 3.35 12.11 -19.43
N LYS A 28 3.82 11.94 -18.19
CA LYS A 28 3.42 12.79 -17.05
C LYS A 28 4.54 13.74 -16.66
N SER A 29 4.21 15.03 -16.56
CA SER A 29 5.19 16.05 -16.15
C SER A 29 5.57 15.89 -14.68
N GLY A 30 6.84 16.14 -14.33
CA GLY A 30 7.32 16.04 -12.94
C GLY A 30 6.52 16.90 -11.94
N ARG A 31 5.87 17.98 -12.41
CA ARG A 31 4.96 18.80 -11.59
C ARG A 31 3.68 18.04 -11.22
N GLU A 32 3.08 17.35 -12.18
CA GLU A 32 1.88 16.56 -11.99
C GLU A 32 2.18 15.33 -11.12
N THR A 33 3.31 14.66 -11.34
CA THR A 33 3.78 13.55 -10.50
C THR A 33 3.98 13.99 -9.05
N ARG A 34 4.61 15.14 -8.80
CA ARG A 34 4.81 15.65 -7.43
C ARG A 34 3.49 16.01 -6.76
N SER A 35 2.53 16.57 -7.52
CA SER A 35 1.18 16.84 -7.00
C SER A 35 0.43 15.56 -6.68
N ASN A 36 0.55 14.52 -7.51
CA ASN A 36 -0.10 13.23 -7.31
C ASN A 36 0.51 12.49 -6.11
N ILE A 37 1.83 12.51 -5.92
CA ILE A 37 2.49 11.92 -4.75
C ILE A 37 1.98 12.55 -3.46
N LYS A 38 1.82 13.88 -3.44
CA LYS A 38 1.30 14.59 -2.26
C LYS A 38 -0.12 14.14 -1.90
N LYS A 39 -1.02 14.14 -2.88
CA LYS A 39 -2.41 13.71 -2.69
C LYS A 39 -2.50 12.25 -2.27
N PHE A 40 -1.73 11.38 -2.94
CA PHE A 40 -1.72 9.95 -2.66
C PHE A 40 -1.18 9.64 -1.25
N GLY A 41 -0.19 10.41 -0.78
CA GLY A 41 0.32 10.29 0.58
C GLY A 41 -0.71 10.67 1.64
N GLU A 42 -1.44 11.78 1.43
CA GLU A 42 -2.55 12.19 2.30
C GLU A 42 -3.66 11.12 2.31
N GLU A 43 -4.10 10.65 1.14
CA GLU A 43 -5.11 9.59 1.02
C GLU A 43 -4.70 8.27 1.68
N ILE A 44 -3.44 7.85 1.57
CA ILE A 44 -2.95 6.63 2.22
C ILE A 44 -3.00 6.79 3.74
N VAL A 45 -2.52 7.91 4.27
CA VAL A 45 -2.49 8.14 5.72
C VAL A 45 -3.91 8.11 6.27
N ASP A 46 -4.83 8.82 5.62
CA ASP A 46 -6.24 8.84 6.01
C ASP A 46 -6.86 7.44 5.91
N THR A 47 -6.61 6.72 4.82
CA THR A 47 -7.12 5.36 4.64
C THR A 47 -6.59 4.42 5.72
N VAL A 48 -5.29 4.46 6.03
CA VAL A 48 -4.67 3.60 7.04
C VAL A 48 -5.15 3.95 8.44
N SER A 49 -5.33 5.24 8.74
CA SER A 49 -5.88 5.69 10.03
C SER A 49 -7.31 5.19 10.19
N ASN A 50 -8.17 5.41 9.19
CA ASN A 50 -9.55 4.93 9.21
C ASN A 50 -9.62 3.40 9.29
N LEU A 51 -8.78 2.68 8.55
CA LEU A 51 -8.72 1.22 8.63
C LEU A 51 -8.30 0.77 10.04
N SER A 52 -7.34 1.46 10.66
CA SER A 52 -6.86 1.12 12.00
C SER A 52 -7.91 1.38 13.07
N ASP A 53 -8.67 2.47 12.93
CA ASP A 53 -9.76 2.83 13.82
C ASP A 53 -10.95 1.86 13.65
N ASP A 54 -11.34 1.56 12.40
CA ASP A 54 -12.32 0.54 12.07
C ASP A 54 -11.91 -0.85 12.58
N PHE A 55 -10.62 -1.19 12.50
CA PHE A 55 -10.10 -2.44 13.04
C PHE A 55 -10.24 -2.48 14.56
N LYS A 56 -9.81 -1.43 15.28
CA LYS A 56 -9.93 -1.37 16.75
C LYS A 56 -11.37 -1.43 17.22
N GLU A 57 -12.27 -0.74 16.52
CA GLU A 57 -13.68 -0.70 16.89
C GLU A 57 -14.36 -2.03 16.60
N ASN A 58 -14.12 -2.63 15.43
CA ASN A 58 -14.64 -3.96 15.10
C ASN A 58 -14.05 -5.05 15.99
N GLU A 59 -12.76 -5.03 16.32
CA GLU A 59 -12.15 -6.03 17.21
C GLU A 59 -12.82 -6.03 18.59
N SER A 60 -13.14 -4.85 19.12
CA SER A 60 -13.86 -4.72 20.40
C SER A 60 -15.30 -5.25 20.35
N GLN A 61 -15.98 -5.09 19.21
CA GLN A 61 -17.34 -5.58 18.98
C GLN A 61 -17.36 -7.10 18.70
N PHE A 62 -16.40 -7.63 17.94
CA PHE A 62 -16.24 -9.06 17.69
C PHE A 62 -15.82 -9.81 18.97
N TYR A 63 -14.92 -9.26 19.79
CA TYR A 63 -14.58 -9.84 21.11
C TYR A 63 -15.75 -9.84 22.08
N LYS A 64 -16.55 -8.76 22.16
CA LYS A 64 -17.73 -8.72 23.03
C LYS A 64 -18.84 -9.67 22.55
N LYS A 65 -19.07 -9.73 21.24
CA LYS A 65 -20.12 -10.59 20.65
C LYS A 65 -19.78 -12.08 20.75
N SER A 66 -18.50 -12.43 20.72
CA SER A 66 -18.03 -13.82 20.91
C SER A 66 -18.02 -14.29 22.37
N LYS A 67 -18.06 -13.38 23.36
CA LYS A 67 -18.01 -13.73 24.79
C LYS A 67 -19.39 -13.77 25.47
N ILE A 68 -20.42 -13.29 24.78
CA ILE A 68 -21.81 -13.19 25.28
C ILE A 68 -22.73 -14.24 24.61
N GLY A 69 -22.26 -14.92 23.55
CA GLY A 69 -22.87 -16.15 23.02
C GLY A 69 -22.16 -17.38 23.57
#